data_AF-A0A838GH74-F1
#
_entry.id   AF-A0A838GH74-F1
#
_cell.length_a   1.000
_cell.length_b   1.000
_cell.length_c   1.000
_cell.angle_alpha   90.00
_cell.angle_beta   90.00
_cell.angle_gamma   90.00
#
_symmetry.space_group_name_H-M   'P 1'
#
loop_
_entity.id
_entity.type
_entity.pdbx_description
1 polymer ?
#
loop_
_entity_poly.entity_id
_entity_poly.type
_entity_poly.pdbx_seq_one_letter_code
_entity_poly.pdbx_strand_id
1 'polypeptide(L)' 'SRQAAMAKLFCSDAAMRVTTDAVQVLGGYGYVQDYPVERYMREAKVLQIFEGTNQVQRLVIARHLARS' A
#
# COMPACT_ATOMS: atom_id res chain seq x y z
N SER A 1 -3.93 18.77 1.92
CA SER A 1 -2.48 18.40 1.85
C SER A 1 -1.91 17.71 3.09
N ARG A 2 -2.53 17.69 4.29
CA ARG A 2 -2.17 16.72 5.37
C ARG A 2 -3.01 15.44 5.31
N GLN A 3 -4.34 15.56 5.31
CA GLN A 3 -5.26 14.43 5.31
C GLN A 3 -5.10 13.52 4.08
N ALA A 4 -4.86 14.10 2.90
CA ALA A 4 -4.60 13.35 1.68
C ALA A 4 -3.34 12.47 1.78
N ALA A 5 -2.24 12.99 2.36
CA ALA A 5 -1.02 12.22 2.58
C ALA A 5 -1.24 11.09 3.59
N MET A 6 -2.00 11.35 4.67
CA MET A 6 -2.39 10.33 5.65
C MET A 6 -3.23 9.23 5.01
N ALA A 7 -4.24 9.61 4.22
CA ALA A 7 -5.13 8.68 3.53
C ALA A 7 -4.35 7.80 2.54
N LYS A 8 -3.49 8.41 1.70
CA LYS A 8 -2.68 7.67 0.73
C LYS A 8 -1.76 6.66 1.41
N LEU A 9 -1.02 7.10 2.43
CA LEU A 9 -0.11 6.25 3.21
C LEU A 9 -0.85 5.05 3.83
N PHE A 10 -1.98 5.32 4.48
CA PHE A 10 -2.76 4.30 5.15
C PHE A 10 -3.36 3.29 4.17
N CYS A 11 -4.01 3.77 3.11
CA CYS A 11 -4.66 2.90 2.13
C CYS A 11 -3.66 2.05 1.35
N SER A 12 -2.49 2.59 0.99
CA SER A 12 -1.47 1.82 0.26
C SER A 12 -0.80 0.75 1.14
N ASP A 13 -0.50 1.04 2.40
CA ASP A 13 -0.01 0.04 3.36
C ASP A 13 -1.07 -1.04 3.64
N ALA A 14 -2.34 -0.65 3.77
CA ALA A 14 -3.44 -1.58 3.96
C ALA A 14 -3.65 -2.49 2.74
N ALA A 15 -3.63 -1.94 1.52
CA ALA A 15 -3.77 -2.71 0.28
C ALA A 15 -2.67 -3.77 0.15
N MET A 16 -1.41 -3.41 0.43
CA MET A 16 -0.31 -4.37 0.42
C MET A 16 -0.50 -5.48 1.44
N ARG A 17 -0.84 -5.13 2.69
CA ARG A 17 -1.07 -6.14 3.73
C ARG A 17 -2.18 -7.11 3.34
N VAL A 18 -3.34 -6.59 2.94
CA VAL A 18 -4.51 -7.42 2.61
C VAL A 18 -4.23 -8.33 1.42
N THR A 19 -3.56 -7.84 0.38
CA THR A 19 -3.27 -8.65 -0.81
C THR A 19 -2.21 -9.72 -0.53
N THR A 20 -1.19 -9.42 0.28
CA THR A 20 -0.24 -10.42 0.75
C THR A 20 -0.90 -11.48 1.63
N ASP A 21 -1.78 -11.08 2.56
CA ASP A 21 -2.54 -12.00 3.40
C ASP A 21 -3.45 -12.90 2.54
N ALA A 22 -4.07 -12.35 1.50
CA ALA A 22 -4.90 -13.13 0.57
C ALA A 22 -4.10 -14.22 -0.15
N VAL A 23 -2.89 -13.89 -0.64
CA VAL A 23 -1.96 -14.89 -1.21
C VAL A 23 -1.64 -15.97 -0.18
N GLN A 24 -1.34 -15.58 1.07
CA GLN A 24 -1.00 -16.52 2.13
C GLN A 24 -2.16 -17.45 2.50
N VAL A 25 -3.40 -16.94 2.58
CA VAL A 25 -4.60 -17.74 2.89
C VAL A 25 -4.89 -18.75 1.79
N LEU A 26 -4.68 -18.39 0.52
CA LEU A 26 -4.88 -19.31 -0.61
C LEU A 26 -3.70 -20.29 -0.81
N GLY A 27 -2.58 -20.11 -0.09
CA GLY A 27 -1.40 -20.95 -0.21
C GLY A 27 -0.85 -21.00 -1.63
N GLY A 28 -0.53 -22.20 -2.14
CA GLY A 28 0.00 -22.37 -3.50
C GLY A 28 -0.92 -21.82 -4.59
N TYR A 29 -2.24 -21.94 -4.42
CA TYR A 29 -3.22 -21.36 -5.35
C TYR A 29 -3.18 -19.83 -5.38
N GLY A 30 -2.76 -19.20 -4.28
CA GLY A 30 -2.61 -17.75 -4.21
C GLY A 30 -1.41 -17.22 -4.99
N TYR A 31 -0.50 -18.09 -5.43
CA TYR A 31 0.76 -17.72 -6.09
C TYR A 31 0.79 -18.07 -7.59
N VAL A 32 -0.20 -18.82 -8.08
CA VAL A 32 -0.35 -19.16 -9.51
C VAL A 32 -1.28 -18.18 -10.21
N GLN A 33 -1.08 -18.01 -11.52
CA GLN A 33 -1.80 -17.02 -12.32
C GLN A 33 -3.26 -17.40 -12.61
N ASP A 34 -3.67 -18.63 -12.28
CA ASP A 34 -5.06 -19.09 -12.36
C ASP A 34 -5.98 -18.32 -11.40
N TYR A 35 -5.43 -17.73 -10.33
CA TYR A 35 -6.18 -16.93 -9.36
C TYR A 35 -5.66 -15.48 -9.34
N PRO A 36 -6.55 -14.47 -9.23
CA PRO A 36 -6.16 -13.08 -9.44
C PRO A 36 -5.39 -12.45 -8.26
N VAL A 37 -5.28 -13.13 -7.12
CA VAL A 37 -4.69 -12.57 -5.89
C VAL A 37 -3.21 -12.25 -6.02
N GLU A 38 -2.44 -13.03 -6.78
CA GLU A 38 -1.03 -12.73 -7.06
C GLU A 38 -0.90 -11.39 -7.82
N ARG A 39 -1.80 -11.17 -8.79
CA ARG A 39 -1.85 -9.93 -9.57
C ARG A 39 -2.19 -8.74 -8.67
N TYR A 40 -3.18 -8.90 -7.80
CA TYR A 40 -3.54 -7.84 -6.86
C TYR A 40 -2.39 -7.46 -5.93
N MET A 41 -1.61 -8.44 -5.45
CA MET A 41 -0.42 -8.18 -4.64
C MET A 41 0.63 -7.38 -5.40
N ARG A 42 0.88 -7.72 -6.68
CA ARG A 42 1.80 -6.96 -7.54
C ARG A 42 1.31 -5.54 -7.80
N GLU A 43 0.03 -5.37 -8.09
CA GLU A 43 -0.59 -4.07 -8.36
C GLU A 43 -0.61 -3.19 -7.10
N ALA A 44 -0.91 -3.74 -5.92
CA ALA A 44 -0.92 -3.00 -4.66
C ALA A 44 0.45 -2.35 -4.36
N LYS A 45 1.55 -2.95 -4.83
CA LYS A 45 2.90 -2.44 -4.53
C LYS A 45 3.17 -1.08 -5.17
N VAL A 46 2.62 -0.84 -6.35
CA VAL A 46 2.82 0.41 -7.08
C VAL A 46 2.29 1.61 -6.29
N LEU A 47 1.22 1.40 -5.50
CA LEU A 47 0.57 2.46 -4.71
C LEU A 47 1.48 3.02 -3.61
N GLN A 48 2.46 2.23 -3.13
CA GLN A 48 3.44 2.67 -2.15
C GLN A 48 4.60 3.49 -2.76
N ILE A 49 4.68 3.57 -4.10
CA ILE A 49 5.82 4.12 -4.84
C ILE A 49 5.39 5.33 -5.69
N PHE A 50 4.38 5.13 -6.53
CA PHE A 50 3.89 6.14 -7.47
C PHE A 50 3.23 7.33 -6.76
N GLU A 51 3.26 8.53 -7.34
CA GLU A 51 2.75 9.79 -6.74
C GLU A 51 3.31 10.09 -5.34
N GLY A 52 4.58 9.75 -5.13
CA GLY A 52 5.32 9.97 -3.89
C GLY A 52 5.25 8.79 -2.93
N THR A 53 6.42 8.23 -2.61
CA THR A 53 6.53 7.03 -1.78
C THR A 53 5.93 7.19 -0.39
N ASN A 54 5.62 6.08 0.28
CA ASN A 54 5.10 6.12 1.66
C ASN A 54 6.02 6.86 2.64
N GLN A 55 7.34 6.80 2.44
CA GLN A 55 8.32 7.58 3.19
C GLN A 55 8.17 9.09 2.93
N VAL A 56 7.94 9.49 1.67
CA VAL A 56 7.65 10.89 1.31
C VAL A 56 6.34 11.35 1.94
N GLN A 57 5.28 10.52 1.93
CA GLN A 57 4.02 10.85 2.59
C GLN A 57 4.23 11.08 4.12
N ARG A 58 5.00 10.22 4.79
CA ARG A 58 5.36 10.40 6.21
C ARG A 58 6.11 11.72 6.45
N LEU A 59 7.05 12.08 5.58
CA LEU A 59 7.78 13.35 5.68
C LEU A 59 6.85 14.56 5.49
N VAL A 60 5.89 14.51 4.56
CA VAL A 60 4.88 15.56 4.38
C VAL A 60 4.01 15.69 5.64
N ILE A 61 3.54 14.58 6.20
CA ILE A 61 2.75 14.56 7.44
C ILE A 61 3.55 15.16 8.60
N ALA A 62 4.80 14.73 8.79
CA ALA A 62 5.68 15.23 9.85
C ALA A 62 5.92 16.74 9.75
N ARG A 63 6.16 17.26 8.53
CA ARG A 63 6.32 18.70 8.31
C ARG A 63 5.06 19.50 8.65
N HIS A 64 3.88 18.95 8.36
CA HIS A 64 2.62 19.61 8.75
C HIS A 64 2.42 19.59 10.27
N LEU A 65 2.77 18.50 10.95
CA LEU A 65 2.69 18.38 12.40
C LEU A 65 3.66 19.35 13.11
N ALA A 66 4.89 19.50 12.63
CA ALA A 66 5.89 20.37 13.23
C ALA A 66 5.62 21.88 13.06
N ARG A 67 4.69 22.25 12.19
CA ARG A 67 4.23 23.65 11.97
C ARG A 67 2.92 23.96 12.71
N SER A 68 2.33 22.96 13.37
CA SER A 68 1.14 23.09 14.21
C SER A 68 1.56 23.31 15.65
#